data_AF-T0YFS4-F1
#
_entry.id   AF-T0YFS4-F1
#
_cell.length_a   1.000
_cell.length_b   1.000
_cell.length_c   1.000
_cell.angle_alpha   90.00
_cell.angle_beta   90.00
_cell.angle_gamma   90.00
#
_symmetry.space_group_name_H-M   'P 1'
#
loop_
_entity.id
_entity.type
_entity.pdbx_description
1 polymer ?
#
loop_
_entity_poly.entity_id
_entity_poly.type
_entity_poly.pdbx_seq_one_letter_code
_entity_poly.pdbx_strand_id
1 'polypeptide(L)'
;TDGMPETERFGLQSQMRRAVVSIPSNIAEGAGRSGKTEYVRFLHIARGSLMELDTQLWLGQDLGYLDYCNELKDALESVLVKLNGLIRSKQAGAKSA
;
A
#
# COMPACT_ATOMS: atom_id res chain seq x y z
N THR A 1 5.25 -0.23 -14.28
CA THR A 1 6.71 -0.37 -14.12
C THR A 1 7.40 -0.93 -15.34
N ASP A 2 6.69 -1.52 -16.32
CA ASP A 2 7.31 -2.15 -17.50
C ASP A 2 8.07 -1.17 -18.40
N GLY A 3 7.76 0.13 -18.33
CA GLY A 3 8.49 1.19 -19.03
C GLY A 3 9.76 1.69 -18.32
N MET A 4 10.08 1.19 -17.13
CA MET A 4 11.31 1.57 -16.41
C MET A 4 12.54 0.83 -16.97
N PRO A 5 13.78 1.33 -16.76
CA PRO A 5 14.99 0.67 -17.22
C PRO A 5 15.13 -0.78 -16.73
N GLU A 6 15.64 -1.68 -17.57
CA GLU A 6 15.84 -3.09 -17.20
C GLU A 6 16.84 -3.27 -16.05
N THR A 7 17.78 -2.34 -15.90
CA THR A 7 18.72 -2.31 -14.76
C THR A 7 18.01 -2.23 -13.41
N GLU A 8 16.79 -1.68 -13.37
CA GLU A 8 15.96 -1.57 -12.17
C GLU A 8 15.02 -2.76 -11.96
N ARG A 9 15.06 -3.77 -12.84
CA ARG A 9 14.17 -4.95 -12.77
C ARG A 9 14.21 -5.62 -11.40
N PHE A 10 15.39 -5.78 -10.83
CA PHE A 10 15.60 -6.35 -9.49
C PHE A 10 15.72 -5.28 -8.39
N GLY A 11 15.85 -4.00 -8.78
CA GLY A 11 15.83 -2.84 -7.91
C GLY A 11 14.43 -2.31 -7.71
N LEU A 12 14.21 -1.05 -8.10
CA LEU A 12 12.98 -0.29 -7.82
C LEU A 12 11.73 -0.95 -8.41
N GLN A 13 11.80 -1.55 -9.61
CA GLN A 13 10.64 -2.22 -10.22
C GLN A 13 10.15 -3.38 -9.34
N SER A 14 11.06 -4.21 -8.83
CA SER A 14 10.69 -5.36 -8.00
C SER A 14 10.10 -4.92 -6.67
N GLN A 15 10.65 -3.86 -6.08
CA GLN A 15 10.18 -3.33 -4.80
C GLN A 15 8.77 -2.75 -4.93
N MET A 16 8.51 -1.93 -5.95
CA MET A 16 7.18 -1.38 -6.22
C MET A 16 6.14 -2.46 -6.47
N ARG A 17 6.46 -3.47 -7.27
CA ARG A 17 5.55 -4.60 -7.54
C ARG A 17 5.24 -5.39 -6.27
N ARG A 18 6.23 -5.61 -5.39
CA ARG A 18 5.97 -6.27 -4.09
C ARG A 18 5.13 -5.40 -3.16
N ALA A 19 5.43 -4.11 -3.07
CA ALA A 19 4.67 -3.17 -2.24
C ALA A 19 3.20 -3.11 -2.68
N VAL A 20 2.93 -2.94 -3.98
CA VAL A 20 1.55 -2.86 -4.49
C VAL A 20 0.77 -4.16 -4.30
N VAL A 21 1.41 -5.33 -4.47
CA VAL A 21 0.77 -6.64 -4.22
C VAL A 21 0.53 -6.88 -2.72
N SER A 22 1.43 -6.39 -1.87
CA SER A 22 1.33 -6.53 -0.41
C SER A 22 0.10 -5.82 0.17
N ILE A 23 -0.33 -4.69 -0.41
CA ILE A 23 -1.48 -3.91 0.06
C ILE A 23 -2.78 -4.74 0.07
N PRO A 24 -3.30 -5.25 -1.07
CA PRO A 24 -4.51 -6.07 -1.06
C PRO A 24 -4.29 -7.43 -0.38
N SER A 25 -3.09 -8.02 -0.47
CA SER A 25 -2.77 -9.30 0.18
C SER A 25 -2.94 -9.23 1.69
N ASN A 26 -2.40 -8.18 2.34
CA ASN A 26 -2.53 -8.00 3.78
C ASN A 26 -3.98 -7.64 4.18
N ILE A 27 -4.71 -6.87 3.37
CA ILE A 27 -6.14 -6.60 3.63
C ILE A 27 -6.94 -7.91 3.64
N ALA A 28 -6.74 -8.76 2.64
CA ALA A 28 -7.42 -10.04 2.51
C ALA A 28 -7.00 -11.03 3.61
N GLU A 29 -5.71 -11.14 3.89
CA GLU A 29 -5.20 -12.01 4.95
C GLU A 29 -5.76 -11.62 6.30
N GLY A 30 -5.73 -10.33 6.64
CA GLY A 30 -6.31 -9.82 7.88
C GLY A 30 -7.81 -10.08 8.00
N ALA A 31 -8.55 -9.94 6.90
CA ALA A 31 -9.99 -10.20 6.86
C ALA A 31 -10.33 -11.69 7.08
N GLY A 32 -9.43 -12.59 6.67
CA GLY A 32 -9.56 -14.04 6.90
C GLY A 32 -9.19 -14.49 8.31
N ARG A 33 -8.66 -13.61 9.17
CA ARG A 33 -8.34 -13.93 10.57
C ARG A 33 -9.57 -13.74 11.47
N SER A 34 -9.64 -14.53 12.54
CA SER A 34 -10.78 -14.55 13.47
C SER A 34 -10.84 -13.35 14.43
N GLY A 35 -9.72 -12.63 14.62
CA GLY A 35 -9.57 -11.58 15.62
C GLY A 35 -9.51 -10.16 15.05
N LYS A 36 -10.27 -9.23 15.66
CA LYS A 36 -10.24 -7.79 15.31
C LYS A 36 -8.83 -7.20 15.43
N THR A 37 -8.10 -7.55 16.50
CA THR A 37 -6.73 -7.08 16.74
C THR A 37 -5.78 -7.51 15.63
N GLU A 38 -5.86 -8.77 15.19
CA GLU A 38 -5.05 -9.25 14.07
C GLU A 38 -5.46 -8.56 12.77
N TYR A 39 -6.76 -8.41 12.51
CA TYR A 39 -7.19 -7.71 11.30
C TYR A 39 -6.62 -6.27 11.27
N VAL A 40 -6.73 -5.53 12.37
CA VAL A 40 -6.16 -4.17 12.47
C VAL A 40 -4.64 -4.18 12.26
N ARG A 41 -3.91 -5.17 12.81
CA ARG A 41 -2.46 -5.34 12.57
C ARG A 41 -2.17 -5.47 11.07
N PHE A 42 -2.88 -6.35 10.37
CA PHE A 42 -2.72 -6.55 8.93
C PHE A 42 -3.09 -5.31 8.11
N LEU A 43 -4.11 -4.56 8.51
CA LEU A 43 -4.45 -3.28 7.88
C LEU A 43 -3.34 -2.24 8.05
N HIS A 44 -2.65 -2.22 9.19
CA HIS A 44 -1.48 -1.36 9.39
C HIS A 44 -0.29 -1.79 8.52
N ILE A 45 -0.09 -3.09 8.30
CA ILE A 45 0.93 -3.59 7.35
C ILE A 45 0.59 -3.14 5.92
N ALA A 46 -0.67 -3.31 5.49
CA ALA A 46 -1.14 -2.83 4.19
C ALA A 46 -0.90 -1.32 4.02
N ARG A 47 -1.15 -0.54 5.08
CA ARG A 47 -0.90 0.91 5.08
C ARG A 47 0.60 1.21 4.97
N GLY A 48 1.45 0.44 5.63
CA GLY A 48 2.91 0.54 5.50
C GLY A 48 3.37 0.34 4.05
N SER A 49 2.90 -0.73 3.39
CA SER A 49 3.22 -1.00 1.98
C SER A 49 2.70 0.08 1.02
N LEU A 50 1.56 0.71 1.33
CA LEU A 50 1.06 1.86 0.57
C LEU A 50 1.99 3.08 0.65
N MET A 51 2.50 3.40 1.85
CA MET A 51 3.44 4.52 2.03
C MET A 51 4.81 4.23 1.42
N GLU A 52 5.25 2.98 1.46
CA GLU A 52 6.46 2.53 0.77
C GLU A 52 6.32 2.71 -0.76
N LEU A 53 5.19 2.29 -1.34
CA LEU A 53 4.91 2.46 -2.76
C LEU A 53 4.88 3.94 -3.18
N ASP A 54 4.23 4.80 -2.40
CA ASP A 54 4.20 6.25 -2.64
C ASP A 54 5.61 6.84 -2.66
N THR A 55 6.45 6.46 -1.69
CA THR A 55 7.86 6.87 -1.65
C THR A 55 8.63 6.38 -2.88
N GLN A 56 8.42 5.14 -3.30
CA GLN A 56 9.08 4.56 -4.48
C GLN A 56 8.63 5.22 -5.79
N LEU A 57 7.39 5.70 -5.87
CA LEU A 57 6.90 6.48 -7.00
C LEU A 57 7.55 7.86 -7.09
N TRP A 58 7.70 8.54 -5.95
CA TRP A 58 8.51 9.77 -5.89
C TRP A 58 9.95 9.54 -6.35
N LEU A 59 10.60 8.47 -5.87
CA LEU A 59 11.95 8.13 -6.32
C LEU A 59 12.00 7.80 -7.82
N GLY A 60 11.01 7.08 -8.34
CA GLY A 60 10.91 6.76 -9.76
C GLY A 60 10.76 8.01 -10.63
N GLN A 61 10.03 9.02 -10.15
CA GLN A 61 9.92 10.33 -10.79
C GLN A 61 11.25 11.08 -10.77
N ASP A 62 11.88 11.20 -9.60
CA ASP A 62 13.12 11.97 -9.41
C ASP A 62 14.28 11.40 -10.23
N LEU A 63 14.32 10.07 -10.42
CA LEU A 63 15.29 9.37 -11.25
C LEU A 63 14.93 9.37 -12.74
N GLY A 64 13.77 9.93 -13.12
CA GLY A 64 13.31 10.00 -14.52
C GLY A 64 12.88 8.66 -15.11
N TYR A 65 12.49 7.69 -14.28
CA TYR A 65 12.10 6.34 -14.71
C TYR A 65 10.60 6.20 -15.00
N LEU A 66 9.78 7.08 -14.46
CA LEU A 66 8.33 7.11 -14.64
C LEU A 66 7.77 8.52 -14.42
N ASP A 67 6.51 8.70 -14.79
CA ASP A 67 5.72 9.89 -14.44
C ASP A 67 4.78 9.55 -13.28
N TYR A 68 4.99 10.18 -12.12
CA TYR A 68 4.09 10.12 -10.97
C TYR A 68 3.01 11.19 -11.12
N CYS A 69 2.13 10.95 -12.08
CA CYS A 69 1.06 11.84 -12.48
C CYS A 69 -0.06 11.97 -11.42
N ASN A 70 -0.94 12.95 -11.60
CA ASN A 70 -2.02 13.23 -10.66
C ASN A 70 -3.00 12.07 -10.54
N GLU A 71 -3.28 11.34 -11.62
CA GLU A 71 -4.18 10.19 -11.60
C GLU A 71 -3.66 9.10 -10.65
N LEU A 72 -2.35 8.88 -10.61
CA LEU A 72 -1.74 7.90 -9.72
C LEU A 72 -1.71 8.40 -8.26
N LYS A 73 -1.46 9.69 -8.05
CA LYS A 73 -1.56 10.34 -6.72
C LYS A 73 -2.97 10.23 -6.15
N ASP A 74 -3.98 10.56 -6.95
CA ASP A 74 -5.39 10.48 -6.59
C ASP A 74 -5.81 9.04 -6.27
N ALA A 75 -5.31 8.06 -7.05
CA ALA A 75 -5.55 6.65 -6.77
C ALA A 75 -4.94 6.23 -5.42
N LEU A 76 -3.70 6.61 -5.14
CA LEU A 76 -3.03 6.32 -3.86
C LEU A 76 -3.74 6.99 -2.68
N GLU A 77 -4.12 8.26 -2.81
CA GLU A 77 -4.86 8.98 -1.80
C GLU A 77 -6.23 8.33 -1.53
N SER A 78 -6.94 7.95 -2.59
CA SER A 78 -8.22 7.24 -2.48
C SER A 78 -8.07 5.92 -1.71
N VAL A 79 -7.02 5.14 -1.99
CA VAL A 79 -6.72 3.90 -1.23
C VAL A 79 -6.37 4.22 0.22
N LEU A 80 -5.55 5.24 0.47
CA LEU A 80 -5.15 5.66 1.83
C LEU A 80 -6.36 6.06 2.66
N VAL A 81 -7.25 6.87 2.11
CA VAL A 81 -8.48 7.34 2.78
C VAL A 81 -9.37 6.15 3.13
N LYS A 82 -9.61 5.24 2.18
CA LYS A 82 -10.42 4.03 2.42
C LYS A 82 -9.80 3.12 3.47
N LEU A 83 -8.49 2.90 3.39
CA LEU A 83 -7.77 2.05 4.33
C LEU A 83 -7.77 2.63 5.74
N ASN A 84 -7.54 3.93 5.90
CA ASN A 84 -7.63 4.61 7.19
C ASN A 84 -9.06 4.59 7.75
N GLY A 85 -10.08 4.74 6.90
CA GLY A 85 -11.48 4.58 7.27
C GLY A 85 -11.79 3.18 7.82
N LEU A 86 -11.30 2.15 7.13
CA LEU A 86 -11.44 0.76 7.54
C LEU A 86 -10.72 0.47 8.87
N ILE A 87 -9.48 0.94 9.04
CA ILE A 87 -8.72 0.82 10.30
C ILE A 87 -9.52 1.42 11.46
N ARG A 88 -10.01 2.65 11.32
CA ARG A 88 -10.83 3.32 12.36
C ARG A 88 -12.09 2.53 12.69
N SER A 89 -12.79 2.03 11.68
CA SER A 89 -14.00 1.22 11.86
C SER A 89 -13.74 -0.07 12.65
N LYS A 90 -12.63 -0.77 12.35
CA LYS A 90 -12.28 -2.03 13.03
C LYS A 90 -11.69 -1.82 14.43
N GLN A 91 -11.02 -0.68 14.68
CA GLN A 91 -10.54 -0.29 16.01
C GLN A 91 -11.66 0.16 16.96
N ALA A 92 -12.64 0.93 16.47
CA ALA A 92 -13.76 1.42 17.30
C ALA A 92 -14.57 0.27 17.89
N GLY A 93 -14.76 -0.82 17.13
CA GLY A 93 -15.44 -2.02 17.62
C GLY A 93 -14.62 -2.90 18.59
N ALA A 94 -13.36 -2.56 18.87
CA ALA A 94 -12.49 -3.33 19.78
C ALA A 94 -12.46 -2.76 21.21
N LYS A 95 -12.89 -1.51 21.43
CA LYS A 95 -12.96 -0.87 22.77
C LYS A 95 -14.22 -1.22 23.55
N SER A 96 -15.14 -1.99 22.96
CA SER A 96 -16.46 -2.30 23.50
C SER A 96 -16.63 -3.78 23.90
N ALA A 97 -15.53 -4.53 24.03
CA ALA A 97 -15.51 -5.93 24.43
C ALA A 97 -14.62 -6.12 25.66
#